data_AF-A0A7Y5NMT2-F1
#
_entry.id   AF-A0A7Y5NMT2-F1
#
_cell.length_a   1.000
_cell.length_b   1.000
_cell.length_c   1.000
_cell.angle_alpha   90.00
_cell.angle_beta   90.00
_cell.angle_gamma   90.00
#
_symmetry.space_group_name_H-M   'P 1'
#
loop_
_entity.id
_entity.type
_entity.pdbx_description
1 polymer ?
#
loop_
_entity_poly.entity_id
_entity_poly.type
_entity_poly.pdbx_seq_one_letter_code
_entity_poly.pdbx_strand_id
1 'polypeptide(L)'
;MTIVQAELLGFVELRVGSMEVRVPVRKAPDHSCDSHLAKFAMEGNSYAILVKEKDESAPMLAAVEQACEDAVRQLSKKLLN
;
A
#
# COMPACT_ATOMS: atom_id res chain seq x y z
N MET A 1 -10.17 11.68 -1.33
CA MET A 1 -10.20 11.02 0.00
C MET A 1 -8.75 10.82 0.39
N THR A 2 -8.27 11.53 1.40
CA THR A 2 -6.82 11.65 1.63
C THR A 2 -6.26 10.46 2.36
N ILE A 3 -5.24 9.82 1.78
CA ILE A 3 -4.55 8.63 2.30
C ILE A 3 -4.16 8.78 3.78
N VAL A 4 -3.91 10.00 4.24
CA VAL A 4 -3.49 10.35 5.59
C VAL A 4 -4.59 10.14 6.65
N GLN A 5 -5.87 10.16 6.26
CA GLN A 5 -7.01 9.98 7.18
C GLN A 5 -7.33 8.51 7.49
N ALA A 6 -6.77 7.57 6.73
CA ALA A 6 -6.97 6.14 6.95
C ALA A 6 -6.18 5.63 8.16
N GLU A 7 -6.76 4.72 8.96
CA GLU A 7 -6.15 4.19 10.19
C GLU A 7 -4.81 3.50 9.87
N LEU A 8 -3.73 3.89 10.54
CA LEU A 8 -2.42 3.26 10.35
C LEU A 8 -2.38 1.90 11.07
N LEU A 9 -2.25 0.83 10.30
CA LEU A 9 -2.16 -0.53 10.83
C LEU A 9 -0.71 -0.98 11.02
N GLY A 10 0.21 -0.44 10.23
CA GLY A 10 1.61 -0.80 10.30
C GLY A 10 2.43 -0.24 9.14
N PHE A 11 3.59 -0.84 8.91
CA PHE A 11 4.49 -0.50 7.82
C PHE A 11 4.99 -1.79 7.18
N VAL A 12 5.09 -1.79 5.85
CA VAL A 12 5.81 -2.82 5.10
C VAL A 12 7.14 -2.24 4.63
N GLU A 13 8.20 -3.02 4.80
CA GLU A 13 9.54 -2.64 4.34
C GLU A 13 9.74 -3.21 2.94
N LEU A 14 9.85 -2.32 1.95
CA LEU A 14 10.06 -2.68 0.56
C LEU A 14 11.47 -2.32 0.15
N ARG A 15 12.16 -3.26 -0.49
CA ARG A 15 13.43 -2.98 -1.17
C ARG A 15 13.16 -2.51 -2.59
N VAL A 16 13.55 -1.28 -2.87
CA VAL A 16 13.49 -0.67 -4.19
C VAL A 16 14.92 -0.45 -4.66
N GLY A 17 15.48 -1.43 -5.37
CA GLY A 17 16.90 -1.44 -5.73
C GLY A 17 17.79 -1.56 -4.47
N SER A 18 18.65 -0.57 -4.23
CA SER A 18 19.48 -0.47 -3.03
C SER A 18 18.84 0.31 -1.88
N MET A 19 17.65 0.88 -2.08
CA MET A 19 16.95 1.66 -1.06
C MET A 19 15.91 0.82 -0.31
N GLU A 20 15.90 0.96 1.01
CA GLU A 20 14.85 0.41 1.87
C GLU A 20 13.78 1.49 2.09
N VAL A 21 12.58 1.24 1.57
CA VAL A 21 11.44 2.15 1.64
C VAL A 21 10.40 1.56 2.57
N ARG A 22 10.05 2.30 3.61
CA ARG A 22 8.94 1.95 4.51
C ARG A 22 7.65 2.49 3.94
N VAL A 23 6.74 1.61 3.53
CA VAL A 23 5.42 1.98 3.04
C VAL A 23 4.40 1.78 4.17
N PRO A 24 3.67 2.84 4.58
CA PRO A 24 2.63 2.68 5.59
C PRO A 24 1.48 1.83 5.04
N VAL A 25 1.00 0.90 5.87
CA VAL A 25 -0.19 0.10 5.62
C VAL A 25 -1.33 0.71 6.41
N ARG A 26 -2.41 1.08 5.73
CA ARG A 26 -3.55 1.77 6.32
C ARG A 26 -4.85 1.05 6.03
N LYS A 27 -5.77 1.01 6.99
CA LYS A 27 -7.10 0.48 6.77
C LYS A 27 -7.91 1.41 5.89
N ALA A 28 -8.33 0.93 4.74
CA ALA A 28 -9.28 1.64 3.90
C ALA A 28 -10.60 1.80 4.69
N PRO A 29 -11.18 3.01 4.72
CA PRO A 29 -12.52 3.17 5.26
C PRO A 29 -13.49 2.34 4.40
N ASP A 30 -14.37 1.59 5.06
CA ASP A 30 -15.28 0.53 4.56
C ASP A 30 -15.96 0.81 3.19
N HIS A 31 -16.08 2.07 2.78
CA HIS A 31 -16.77 2.52 1.57
C HIS A 31 -15.90 2.80 0.34
N SER A 32 -14.59 2.51 0.36
CA SER A 32 -13.68 2.98 -0.71
C SER A 32 -12.82 1.93 -1.42
N CYS A 33 -12.85 0.67 -0.96
CA CYS A 33 -12.28 -0.45 -1.70
C CYS A 33 -13.35 -1.10 -2.57
N ASP A 34 -13.67 -0.45 -3.69
CA ASP A 34 -14.38 -1.06 -4.82
C ASP A 34 -13.55 -2.28 -5.30
N SER A 35 -13.93 -3.47 -4.83
CA SER A 35 -13.45 -4.81 -5.25
C SER A 35 -12.04 -5.28 -4.86
N HIS A 36 -11.13 -4.43 -4.36
CA HIS A 36 -9.78 -4.87 -3.99
C HIS A 36 -9.60 -5.05 -2.48
N LEU A 37 -9.01 -6.18 -2.06
CA LEU A 37 -8.70 -6.47 -0.64
C LEU A 37 -7.56 -5.60 -0.11
N ALA A 38 -6.58 -5.32 -0.97
CA ALA A 38 -5.52 -4.36 -0.72
C ALA A 38 -5.15 -3.64 -2.03
N LYS A 39 -4.68 -2.40 -1.92
CA LYS A 39 -4.27 -1.58 -3.06
C LYS A 39 -3.22 -0.57 -2.67
N PHE A 40 -2.22 -0.38 -3.52
CA PHE A 40 -1.30 0.74 -3.37
C PHE A 40 -1.94 2.05 -3.84
N ALA A 41 -1.98 3.03 -2.94
CA ALA A 41 -2.50 4.35 -3.20
C ALA A 41 -1.38 5.38 -3.11
N MET A 42 -1.39 6.34 -4.04
CA MET A 42 -0.52 7.52 -4.01
C MET A 42 -1.37 8.78 -4.15
N GLU A 43 -1.12 9.74 -3.27
CA GLU A 43 -1.74 11.07 -3.29
C GLU A 43 -0.63 12.10 -3.17
N GLY A 44 -0.25 12.69 -4.32
CA GLY A 44 0.88 13.61 -4.41
C GLY A 44 2.22 12.96 -4.06
N ASN A 45 2.80 13.37 -2.93
CA ASN A 45 4.03 12.80 -2.36
C ASN A 45 3.78 11.75 -1.29
N SER A 46 2.54 11.54 -0.86
CA SER A 46 2.19 10.50 0.10
C SER A 46 1.83 9.21 -0.60
N TYR A 47 2.27 8.09 -0.04
CA TYR A 47 1.95 6.75 -0.54
C TYR A 47 1.63 5.83 0.64
N ALA A 48 0.68 4.92 0.45
CA ALA A 48 0.33 3.89 1.43
C ALA A 48 -0.31 2.69 0.74
N ILE A 49 -0.21 1.52 1.37
CA ILE A 49 -1.04 0.37 1.00
C ILE A 49 -2.33 0.47 1.79
N LEU A 50 -3.44 0.61 1.09
CA LEU A 50 -4.78 0.59 1.67
C LEU A 50 -5.28 -0.84 1.72
N VAL A 51 -5.75 -1.27 2.89
CA VAL A 51 -6.27 -2.62 3.13
C VAL A 51 -7.71 -2.58 3.63
N LYS A 52 -8.59 -3.41 3.10
CA LYS A 52 -10.01 -3.40 3.46
C LYS A 52 -10.25 -3.90 4.89
N GLU A 53 -9.60 -5.01 5.26
CA GLU A 53 -9.73 -5.65 6.57
C GLU A 53 -8.37 -6.03 7.15
N LYS A 54 -8.30 -6.06 8.49
CA LYS A 54 -7.15 -6.60 9.24
C LYS A 54 -7.31 -8.12 9.37
N ASP A 55 -7.63 -8.78 8.27
CA ASP A 55 -7.80 -10.23 8.24
C ASP A 55 -6.54 -10.87 7.63
N GLU A 56 -6.01 -11.91 8.25
CA GLU A 56 -4.80 -12.60 7.78
C GLU A 56 -5.11 -13.70 6.74
N SER A 57 -6.31 -13.66 6.18
CA SER A 57 -6.75 -14.56 5.12
C SER A 57 -5.76 -14.61 3.94
N ALA A 58 -5.54 -15.81 3.39
CA ALA A 58 -4.69 -16.01 2.20
C ALA A 58 -4.95 -15.03 1.03
N PRO A 59 -6.21 -14.72 0.63
CA PRO A 59 -6.46 -13.73 -0.42
C PRO A 59 -6.06 -12.30 -0.04
N MET A 60 -6.07 -11.98 1.26
CA MET A 60 -5.64 -10.68 1.77
C MET A 60 -4.12 -10.51 1.67
N LEU A 61 -3.37 -11.54 2.09
CA LEU A 61 -1.91 -11.56 1.95
C LEU A 61 -1.48 -11.44 0.47
N ALA A 62 -2.13 -12.18 -0.43
CA ALA A 62 -1.88 -12.08 -1.86
C ALA A 62 -2.17 -10.67 -2.42
N ALA A 63 -3.23 -10.02 -1.95
CA ALA A 63 -3.55 -8.65 -2.36
C ALA A 63 -2.51 -7.65 -1.83
N VAL A 64 -2.03 -7.82 -0.60
CA VAL A 64 -0.97 -6.98 -0.03
C VAL A 64 0.34 -7.17 -0.81
N GLU A 65 0.69 -8.40 -1.16
CA GLU A 65 1.86 -8.70 -1.98
C GLU A 65 1.77 -8.01 -3.36
N GLN A 66 0.62 -8.11 -4.03
CA GLN A 66 0.38 -7.38 -5.29
C GLN A 66 0.49 -5.86 -5.10
N ALA A 67 -0.06 -5.31 -4.02
CA ALA A 67 0.07 -3.89 -3.71
C ALA A 67 1.54 -3.50 -3.43
N CYS A 68 2.33 -4.37 -2.82
CA CYS A 68 3.76 -4.18 -2.61
C CYS A 68 4.53 -4.17 -3.94
N GLU A 69 4.24 -5.09 -4.86
CA GLU A 69 4.85 -5.11 -6.19
C GLU A 69 4.54 -3.82 -6.96
N ASP A 70 3.28 -3.39 -6.93
CA ASP A 70 2.84 -2.11 -7.51
C ASP A 70 3.59 -0.93 -6.88
N ALA A 71 3.74 -0.93 -5.55
CA ALA A 71 4.47 0.10 -4.83
C ALA A 71 5.94 0.15 -5.27
N VAL A 72 6.64 -1.00 -5.30
CA VAL A 72 8.02 -1.10 -5.77
C VAL A 72 8.15 -0.59 -7.19
N ARG A 73 7.23 -0.97 -8.08
CA ARG A 73 7.27 -0.55 -9.49
C ARG A 73 7.05 0.95 -9.66
N GLN A 74 6.13 1.54 -8.90
CA GLN A 74 5.87 2.99 -8.93
C GLN A 74 7.01 3.78 -8.30
N LEU A 75 7.53 3.33 -7.16
CA LEU A 75 8.66 3.96 -6.46
C LEU A 75 9.94 3.87 -7.29
N SER A 76 10.21 2.73 -7.92
CA SER A 76 11.34 2.56 -8.83
C SER A 76 11.30 3.60 -9.95
N LYS A 77 10.13 3.81 -10.57
CA LYS A 77 9.95 4.82 -11.63
C LYS A 77 10.17 6.24 -11.13
N LYS A 78 9.74 6.56 -9.90
CA LYS A 78 9.99 7.88 -9.29
C LYS A 78 11.44 8.11 -8.88
N LEU A 79 12.21 7.05 -8.61
CA LEU A 79 13.62 7.15 -8.21
C LEU A 79 14.58 7.15 -9.41
N LEU A 80 14.16 6.61 -10.55
CA LEU A 80 14.94 6.57 -11.79
C LEU A 80 14.80 7.84 -12.66
N ASN A 81 13.87 8.75 -12.33
CA ASN A 81 13.68 10.04 -12.97
C ASN A 81 14.09 11.18 -12.03
#